data_AF-A0A3D0NK64-F1
#
_entry.id   AF-A0A3D0NK64-F1
#
_cell.length_a   1.000
_cell.length_b   1.000
_cell.length_c   1.000
_cell.angle_alpha   90.00
_cell.angle_beta   90.00
_cell.angle_gamma   90.00
#
_symmetry.space_group_name_H-M   'P 1'
#
loop_
_entity.id
_entity.type
_entity.pdbx_description
1 polymer ?
#
loop_
_entity_poly.entity_id
_entity_poly.type
_entity_poly.pdbx_seq_one_letter_code
_entity_poly.pdbx_strand_id
1 'polypeptide(L)'
;MRHLRDRATGAILPYPRQDDEPVVGLDHAAYHVLEEVREPQPTATATQQVSPADPVITITDPDSTDLNGTITYGWTVTTIAPPPTVADWFAFAGWLYQFPPIAAGMGAARLSTDPQGEPATTGLPTALDEARLRRNYPAFSLTWGLFLLASGMPPEAIGAIVAKALECNLPAEFVAALQPVPPA
;
A
#
# COMPACT_ATOMS: atom_id res chain seq x y z
N MET A 1 -12.09 -16.99 -30.19
CA MET A 1 -11.49 -18.34 -30.41
C MET A 1 -12.57 -19.37 -30.09
N ARG A 2 -12.52 -20.58 -30.63
CA ARG A 2 -13.51 -21.62 -30.32
C ARG A 2 -12.84 -22.78 -29.58
N HIS A 3 -13.62 -23.51 -28.79
CA HIS A 3 -13.19 -24.68 -28.02
C HIS A 3 -14.20 -25.81 -28.17
N LEU A 4 -13.77 -27.05 -27.96
CA LEU A 4 -14.65 -28.19 -27.80
C LEU A 4 -14.75 -28.55 -26.32
N ARG A 5 -15.96 -28.82 -25.83
CA ARG A 5 -16.19 -29.43 -24.53
C ARG A 5 -16.70 -30.84 -24.73
N ASP A 6 -15.94 -31.81 -24.24
CA ASP A 6 -16.36 -33.22 -24.18
C ASP A 6 -17.56 -33.36 -23.22
N ARG A 7 -18.67 -33.94 -23.70
CA ARG A 7 -19.91 -34.11 -22.92
C ARG A 7 -19.78 -35.16 -21.82
N ALA A 8 -18.92 -36.16 -21.98
CA ALA A 8 -18.72 -37.24 -21.02
C ALA A 8 -17.72 -36.84 -19.92
N THR A 9 -16.60 -36.21 -20.30
CA THR A 9 -15.51 -35.89 -19.35
C THR A 9 -15.54 -34.44 -18.86
N GLY A 10 -16.22 -33.55 -19.58
CA GLY A 10 -16.18 -32.11 -19.34
C GLY A 10 -14.88 -31.43 -19.76
N ALA A 11 -13.93 -32.17 -20.36
CA ALA A 11 -12.65 -31.65 -20.78
C ALA A 11 -12.80 -30.58 -21.88
N ILE A 12 -11.97 -29.54 -21.79
CA ILE A 12 -11.88 -28.48 -22.81
C ILE A 12 -10.70 -28.79 -23.73
N LEU A 13 -11.00 -28.87 -25.03
CA LEU A 13 -10.05 -29.16 -26.10
C LEU A 13 -10.00 -27.98 -27.09
N PRO A 14 -8.86 -27.74 -27.73
CA PRO A 14 -8.76 -26.69 -28.74
C PRO A 14 -9.64 -26.99 -29.96
N TYR A 15 -10.17 -25.94 -30.58
CA TYR A 15 -10.89 -26.03 -31.86
C TYR A 15 -10.30 -25.08 -32.91
N PRO A 16 -10.05 -25.53 -34.16
CA PRO A 16 -10.17 -26.91 -34.63
C PRO A 16 -9.16 -27.85 -33.93
N ARG A 17 -9.41 -29.16 -33.99
CA ARG A 17 -8.49 -30.14 -33.39
C ARG A 17 -7.15 -30.13 -34.14
N GLN A 18 -6.08 -30.54 -33.46
CA GLN A 18 -4.72 -30.57 -34.02
C GLN A 18 -4.51 -31.63 -35.12
N ASP A 19 -5.40 -32.62 -35.22
CA ASP A 19 -5.35 -33.67 -36.24
C ASP A 19 -5.91 -33.24 -37.61
N ASP A 20 -6.05 -31.93 -37.84
CA ASP A 20 -6.35 -31.31 -39.14
C ASP A 20 -7.62 -31.81 -39.84
N GLU A 21 -8.50 -32.56 -39.15
CA GLU A 21 -9.81 -32.91 -39.72
C GLU A 21 -10.67 -31.64 -39.80
N PRO A 22 -11.14 -31.25 -41.00
CA PRO A 22 -12.11 -30.18 -41.13
C PRO A 22 -13.40 -30.58 -40.40
N VAL A 23 -14.11 -29.58 -39.87
CA VAL A 23 -15.42 -29.57 -39.18
C VAL A 23 -16.49 -30.55 -39.71
N VAL A 24 -16.32 -31.07 -40.92
CA VAL A 24 -17.18 -32.03 -41.59
C VAL A 24 -17.05 -33.41 -40.90
N GLY A 25 -17.93 -33.67 -39.94
CA GLY A 25 -17.97 -34.94 -39.20
C GLY A 25 -17.71 -34.81 -37.71
N LEU A 26 -17.68 -33.59 -37.15
CA LEU A 26 -17.65 -33.41 -35.69
C LEU A 26 -18.81 -34.19 -35.06
N ASP A 27 -18.50 -35.08 -34.13
CA ASP A 27 -19.51 -35.79 -33.37
C ASP A 27 -20.15 -34.83 -32.36
N HIS A 28 -21.22 -34.17 -32.78
CA HIS A 28 -22.01 -33.28 -31.93
C HIS A 28 -22.70 -34.01 -30.77
N ALA A 29 -22.79 -35.36 -30.81
CA ALA A 29 -23.25 -36.14 -29.67
C ALA A 29 -22.17 -36.29 -28.60
N ALA A 30 -20.88 -36.22 -28.97
CA ALA A 30 -19.76 -36.29 -28.04
C ALA A 30 -19.27 -34.92 -27.56
N TYR A 31 -19.44 -33.86 -28.35
CA TYR A 31 -18.87 -32.54 -28.06
C TYR A 31 -19.90 -31.40 -28.12
N HIS A 32 -19.65 -30.35 -27.33
CA HIS A 32 -20.22 -29.02 -27.52
C HIS A 32 -19.17 -28.08 -28.09
N VAL A 33 -19.53 -27.23 -29.06
CA VAL A 33 -18.65 -26.17 -29.54
C VAL A 33 -18.93 -24.90 -28.74
N LEU A 34 -17.88 -24.35 -28.13
CA LEU A 34 -17.93 -23.17 -27.28
C LEU A 34 -17.20 -22.00 -27.93
N GLU A 35 -17.79 -20.82 -27.85
CA GLU A 35 -17.10 -19.57 -28.17
C GLU A 35 -16.39 -19.03 -26.93
N GLU A 36 -15.13 -18.64 -27.11
CA GLU A 36 -14.34 -17.99 -26.07
C GLU A 36 -14.73 -16.51 -25.96
N VAL A 37 -15.15 -16.14 -24.75
CA VAL A 37 -15.35 -14.75 -24.34
C VAL A 37 -14.30 -14.41 -23.28
N ARG A 38 -13.54 -13.32 -23.47
CA ARG A 38 -12.61 -12.80 -22.46
C ARG A 38 -13.08 -11.45 -21.98
N GLU A 39 -13.31 -11.34 -20.69
CA GLU A 39 -13.62 -10.07 -20.07
C GLU A 39 -12.36 -9.20 -19.97
N PRO A 40 -12.48 -7.87 -20.18
CA PRO A 40 -11.36 -6.97 -20.00
C PRO A 40 -10.88 -7.03 -18.54
N GLN A 41 -9.55 -7.07 -18.36
CA GLN A 41 -8.97 -7.02 -17.02
C GLN A 41 -9.38 -5.71 -16.33
N PRO A 42 -9.98 -5.76 -15.13
CA PRO A 42 -10.33 -4.56 -14.39
C PRO A 42 -9.06 -3.85 -13.91
N THR A 43 -9.11 -2.51 -13.85
CA THR A 43 -8.02 -1.71 -13.27
C THR A 43 -8.01 -1.88 -11.75
N ALA A 44 -6.93 -2.45 -11.22
CA ALA A 44 -6.74 -2.57 -9.77
C ALA A 44 -6.50 -1.20 -9.12
N THR A 45 -7.12 -0.97 -7.98
CA THR A 45 -6.77 0.14 -7.06
C THR A 45 -5.73 -0.33 -6.02
N ALA A 46 -5.19 0.60 -5.23
CA ALA A 46 -4.15 0.30 -4.23
C ALA A 46 -4.56 -0.72 -3.15
N THR A 47 -5.86 -1.01 -3.01
CA THR A 47 -6.43 -1.95 -2.03
C THR A 47 -7.07 -3.17 -2.70
N GLN A 48 -6.80 -3.41 -3.99
CA GLN A 48 -7.39 -4.50 -4.74
C GLN A 48 -6.32 -5.36 -5.38
N GLN A 49 -6.51 -6.68 -5.30
CA GLN A 49 -5.77 -7.66 -6.06
C GLN A 49 -6.70 -8.27 -7.11
N VAL A 50 -6.27 -8.25 -8.36
CA VAL A 50 -7.00 -8.81 -9.51
C VAL A 50 -6.31 -10.10 -9.92
N SER A 51 -7.06 -11.21 -9.96
CA SER A 51 -6.56 -12.54 -10.33
C SER A 51 -7.50 -13.21 -11.33
N PRO A 52 -7.00 -14.08 -12.22
CA PRO A 52 -7.87 -14.84 -13.13
C PRO A 52 -8.88 -15.68 -12.35
N ALA A 53 -10.15 -15.61 -12.73
CA ALA A 53 -11.20 -16.47 -12.18
C ALA A 53 -11.24 -17.81 -12.92
N ASP A 54 -11.84 -18.82 -12.30
CA ASP A 54 -12.19 -20.06 -12.99
C ASP A 54 -13.16 -19.75 -14.15
N PRO A 55 -12.96 -20.35 -15.33
CA PRO A 55 -13.80 -20.09 -16.49
C PRO A 55 -15.22 -20.61 -16.28
N VAL A 56 -16.20 -19.79 -16.64
CA VAL A 56 -17.63 -20.15 -16.57
C VAL A 56 -18.09 -20.65 -17.93
N ILE A 57 -18.69 -21.83 -17.96
CA ILE A 57 -19.22 -22.44 -19.19
C ILE A 57 -20.74 -22.33 -19.19
N THR A 58 -21.29 -21.73 -20.23
CA THR A 58 -22.74 -21.61 -20.43
C THR A 58 -23.13 -22.31 -21.73
N ILE A 59 -24.01 -23.31 -21.65
CA ILE A 59 -24.58 -23.96 -22.84
C ILE A 59 -25.93 -23.29 -23.13
N THR A 60 -26.04 -22.67 -24.30
CA THR A 60 -27.23 -21.90 -24.71
C THR A 60 -28.14 -22.68 -25.66
N ASP A 61 -27.55 -23.53 -26.51
CA ASP A 61 -28.27 -24.39 -27.43
C ASP A 61 -27.59 -25.77 -27.48
N PRO A 62 -28.05 -26.75 -26.69
CA PRO A 62 -27.39 -28.05 -26.59
C PRO A 62 -27.52 -28.92 -27.86
N ASP A 63 -28.47 -28.59 -28.74
CA ASP A 63 -28.81 -29.41 -29.92
C ASP A 63 -28.28 -28.81 -31.23
N SER A 64 -27.77 -27.58 -31.21
CA SER A 64 -27.10 -26.93 -32.35
C SER A 64 -25.93 -27.77 -32.90
N THR A 65 -25.76 -27.74 -34.22
CA THR A 65 -24.64 -28.39 -34.93
C THR A 65 -23.52 -27.41 -35.32
N ASP A 66 -23.56 -26.16 -34.85
CA ASP A 66 -22.45 -25.21 -35.00
C ASP A 66 -21.97 -24.74 -33.64
N LEU A 67 -22.50 -23.63 -33.13
CA LEU A 67 -22.15 -23.08 -31.83
C LEU A 67 -23.21 -23.45 -30.79
N ASN A 68 -22.78 -23.99 -29.64
CA ASN A 68 -23.67 -24.50 -28.60
C ASN A 68 -23.62 -23.71 -27.29
N GLY A 69 -22.60 -22.85 -27.12
CA GLY A 69 -22.42 -22.12 -25.88
C GLY A 69 -21.16 -21.27 -25.86
N THR A 70 -20.83 -20.81 -24.66
CA THR A 70 -19.69 -19.94 -24.41
C THR A 70 -18.83 -20.45 -23.25
N ILE A 71 -17.54 -20.17 -23.32
CA ILE A 71 -16.61 -20.26 -22.21
C ILE A 71 -16.10 -18.84 -21.90
N THR A 72 -16.43 -18.35 -20.72
CA THR A 72 -16.12 -16.98 -20.29
C THR A 72 -14.95 -16.99 -19.31
N TYR A 73 -13.86 -16.31 -19.68
CA TYR A 73 -12.72 -16.05 -18.82
C TYR A 73 -12.87 -14.67 -18.18
N GLY A 74 -13.03 -14.65 -16.86
CA GLY A 74 -13.22 -13.44 -16.07
C GLY A 74 -12.11 -13.24 -15.04
N TRP A 75 -12.37 -12.30 -14.12
CA TRP A 75 -11.43 -11.92 -13.09
C TRP A 75 -12.09 -11.92 -11.71
N THR A 76 -11.37 -12.40 -10.70
CA THR A 76 -11.74 -12.21 -9.30
C THR A 76 -11.01 -10.99 -8.76
N VAL A 77 -11.78 -10.07 -8.15
CA VAL A 77 -11.25 -8.91 -7.45
C VAL A 77 -11.35 -9.16 -5.95
N THR A 78 -10.21 -9.26 -5.29
CA THR A 78 -10.15 -9.45 -3.83
C THR A 78 -9.65 -8.17 -3.19
N THR A 79 -10.31 -7.73 -2.12
CA THR A 79 -9.83 -6.61 -1.32
C THR A 79 -8.62 -7.05 -0.50
N ILE A 80 -7.52 -6.33 -0.65
CA ILE A 80 -6.31 -6.51 0.15
C ILE A 80 -6.17 -5.33 1.13
N ALA A 81 -5.47 -5.58 2.24
CA ALA A 81 -5.11 -4.49 3.14
C ALA A 81 -4.33 -3.42 2.36
N PRO A 82 -4.58 -2.12 2.60
CA PRO A 82 -3.76 -1.07 2.01
C PRO A 82 -2.30 -1.33 2.36
N PRO A 83 -1.35 -1.07 1.44
CA PRO A 83 0.06 -1.15 1.77
C PRO A 83 0.34 -0.26 2.98
N PRO A 84 1.22 -0.69 3.91
CA PRO A 84 1.59 0.13 5.05
C PRO A 84 2.09 1.48 4.53
N THR A 85 1.49 2.56 5.04
CA THR A 85 1.97 3.90 4.74
C THR A 85 3.39 4.02 5.26
N VAL A 86 4.34 4.25 4.37
CA VAL A 86 5.75 4.38 4.73
C VAL A 86 5.90 5.65 5.58
N ALA A 87 6.54 5.52 6.75
CA ALA A 87 6.82 6.65 7.63
C ALA A 87 7.60 7.75 6.87
N ASP A 88 7.02 8.93 6.75
CA ASP A 88 7.61 10.08 6.06
C ASP A 88 8.33 11.01 7.04
N TRP A 89 9.48 10.52 7.52
CA TRP A 89 10.36 11.28 8.40
C TRP A 89 10.88 12.57 7.78
N PHE A 90 11.01 12.61 6.45
CA PHE A 90 11.55 13.77 5.75
C PHE A 90 10.56 14.93 5.73
N ALA A 91 9.29 14.66 5.41
CA ALA A 91 8.22 15.65 5.47
C ALA A 91 8.00 16.14 6.91
N PHE A 92 8.04 15.23 7.90
CA PHE A 92 7.92 15.58 9.31
C PHE A 92 9.04 16.52 9.78
N ALA A 93 10.31 16.16 9.52
CA ALA A 93 11.44 17.00 9.88
C ALA A 93 11.42 18.35 9.16
N GLY A 94 11.12 18.36 7.85
CA GLY A 94 11.01 19.58 7.05
C GLY A 94 9.94 20.55 7.58
N TRP A 95 8.80 20.02 8.01
CA TRP A 95 7.75 20.82 8.65
C TRP A 95 8.18 21.34 10.03
N LEU A 96 8.79 20.49 10.87
CA LEU A 96 9.27 20.88 12.19
C LEU A 96 10.22 22.09 12.15
N TYR A 97 11.12 22.15 11.17
CA TYR A 97 12.03 23.29 10.97
C TYR A 97 11.34 24.62 10.72
N GLN A 98 10.14 24.57 10.14
CA GLN A 98 9.35 25.74 9.79
C GLN A 98 8.31 26.05 10.87
N PHE A 99 8.15 25.18 11.87
CA PHE A 99 7.15 25.36 12.91
C PHE A 99 7.58 26.47 13.89
N PRO A 100 6.82 27.59 14.00
CA PRO A 100 7.29 28.76 14.75
C PRO A 100 7.67 28.49 16.22
N PRO A 101 6.94 27.66 17.00
CA PRO A 101 7.34 27.31 18.36
C PRO A 101 8.70 26.60 18.44
N ILE A 102 9.03 25.76 17.45
CA ILE A 102 10.32 25.09 17.34
C ILE A 102 11.43 26.09 17.02
N ALA A 103 11.19 26.98 16.06
CA ALA A 103 12.15 28.03 15.73
C ALA A 103 12.45 28.93 16.94
N ALA A 104 11.42 29.30 17.71
CA ALA A 104 11.57 30.07 18.95
C ALA A 104 12.32 29.29 20.04
N GLY A 105 11.98 28.02 20.26
CA GLY A 105 12.66 27.14 21.22
C GLY A 105 14.13 26.92 20.87
N MET A 106 14.46 26.71 19.60
CA MET A 106 15.84 26.64 19.12
C MET A 106 16.58 27.97 19.32
N GLY A 107 15.91 29.10 19.09
CA GLY A 107 16.48 30.43 19.35
C GLY A 107 16.81 30.63 20.83
N ALA A 108 15.89 30.29 21.72
CA ALA A 108 16.09 30.38 23.17
C ALA A 108 17.19 29.42 23.66
N ALA A 109 17.20 28.18 23.18
CA ALA A 109 18.18 27.18 23.56
C ALA A 109 19.60 27.51 23.05
N ARG A 110 19.74 28.25 21.93
CA ARG A 110 21.04 28.79 21.47
C ARG A 110 21.60 29.88 22.38
N LEU A 111 20.73 30.58 23.11
CA LEU A 111 21.09 31.62 24.06
C LEU A 111 21.26 31.07 25.49
N SER A 112 20.89 29.80 25.71
CA SER A 112 21.07 29.07 26.96
C SER A 112 22.42 28.37 26.95
N THR A 113 23.23 28.59 27.99
CA THR A 113 24.48 27.86 28.19
C THR A 113 24.36 26.87 29.34
N ASP A 114 25.05 25.74 29.20
CA ASP A 114 25.25 24.82 30.31
C ASP A 114 26.18 25.44 31.39
N PRO A 115 26.37 24.78 32.55
CA PRO A 115 27.27 25.28 33.60
C PRO A 115 28.73 25.45 33.15
N GLN A 116 29.13 24.89 32.01
CA GLN A 116 30.45 24.96 31.40
C GLN A 116 30.53 26.08 30.33
N GLY A 117 29.43 26.76 30.01
CA GLY A 117 29.37 27.86 29.05
C GLY A 117 29.05 27.42 27.61
N GLU A 118 28.76 26.15 27.38
CA GLU A 118 28.44 25.62 26.06
C GLU A 118 26.96 25.80 25.75
N PRO A 119 26.57 26.21 24.52
CA PRO A 119 25.17 26.31 24.16
C PRO A 119 24.45 24.97 24.29
N ALA A 120 23.25 24.96 24.89
CA ALA A 120 22.42 23.76 25.09
C ALA A 120 21.95 23.09 23.76
N THR A 121 22.34 23.64 22.61
CA THR A 121 21.92 23.24 21.27
C THR A 121 22.99 22.55 20.46
N THR A 122 24.22 22.37 20.93
CA THR A 122 25.31 21.78 20.12
C THR A 122 25.00 20.38 19.60
N GLY A 123 24.20 19.57 20.31
CA GLY A 123 23.81 18.22 19.88
C GLY A 123 22.59 18.14 18.94
N LEU A 124 21.73 19.16 18.93
CA LEU A 124 20.42 19.09 18.26
C LEU A 124 20.48 19.22 16.74
N PRO A 125 21.13 20.25 16.15
CA PRO A 125 21.35 20.36 14.71
C PRO A 125 22.14 19.18 14.16
N THR A 126 23.10 18.64 14.92
CA THR A 126 23.89 17.47 14.50
C THR A 126 23.04 16.19 14.49
N ALA A 127 22.28 15.89 15.55
CA ALA A 127 21.36 14.74 15.57
C ALA A 127 20.29 14.85 14.46
N LEU A 128 19.85 16.07 14.18
CA LEU A 128 18.93 16.42 13.11
C LEU A 128 19.50 16.16 11.70
N ASP A 129 20.71 16.63 11.42
CA ASP A 129 21.38 16.38 10.15
C ASP A 129 21.76 14.91 9.98
N GLU A 130 22.17 14.23 11.06
CA GLU A 130 22.42 12.78 11.03
C GLU A 130 21.17 11.98 10.68
N ALA A 131 20.00 12.35 11.21
CA ALA A 131 18.73 11.72 10.86
C ALA A 131 18.38 11.90 9.38
N ARG A 132 18.58 13.13 8.88
CA ARG A 132 18.32 13.49 7.49
C ARG A 132 19.26 12.76 6.52
N LEU A 133 20.54 12.67 6.86
CA LEU A 133 21.59 12.15 5.97
C LEU A 133 21.77 10.62 6.05
N ARG A 134 21.62 10.03 7.24
CA ARG A 134 21.95 8.61 7.48
C ARG A 134 20.73 7.73 7.69
N ARG A 135 19.51 8.28 7.60
CA ARG A 135 18.28 7.54 7.94
C ARG A 135 18.34 6.94 9.35
N ASN A 136 19.11 7.55 10.27
CA ASN A 136 19.30 7.06 11.63
C ASN A 136 18.19 7.60 12.55
N TYR A 137 16.97 7.17 12.27
CA TYR A 137 15.73 7.68 12.85
C TYR A 137 15.55 7.42 14.37
N PRO A 138 16.09 6.34 14.97
CA PRO A 138 15.98 6.13 16.42
C PRO A 138 16.73 7.18 17.28
N ALA A 139 17.91 7.61 16.82
CA ALA A 139 18.69 8.66 17.50
C ALA A 139 17.99 10.03 17.41
N PHE A 140 17.36 10.30 16.27
CA PHE A 140 16.52 11.48 16.06
C PHE A 140 15.32 11.50 17.01
N SER A 141 14.56 10.41 17.07
CA SER A 141 13.36 10.33 17.92
C SER A 141 13.66 10.55 19.40
N LEU A 142 14.77 9.99 19.89
CA LEU A 142 15.21 10.14 21.27
C LEU A 142 15.63 11.59 21.57
N THR A 143 16.45 12.17 20.70
CA THR A 143 16.95 13.55 20.88
C THR A 143 15.81 14.56 20.81
N TRP A 144 14.84 14.34 19.92
CA TRP A 144 13.64 15.17 19.81
C TRP A 144 12.69 15.02 20.98
N GLY A 145 12.37 13.79 21.41
CA GLY A 145 11.54 13.58 22.59
C GLY A 145 12.10 14.32 23.81
N LEU A 146 13.41 14.23 24.02
CA LEU A 146 14.10 14.94 25.11
C LEU A 146 14.08 16.46 24.95
N PHE A 147 14.29 16.99 23.73
CA PHE A 147 14.22 18.43 23.50
C PHE A 147 12.80 18.98 23.73
N LEU A 148 11.77 18.30 23.25
CA LEU A 148 10.40 18.74 23.44
C LEU A 148 10.04 18.78 24.92
N LEU A 149 10.45 17.76 25.69
CA LEU A 149 10.30 17.73 27.14
C LEU A 149 11.07 18.85 27.85
N ALA A 150 12.28 19.18 27.38
CA ALA A 150 13.13 20.22 27.98
C ALA A 150 12.74 21.65 27.57
N SER A 151 12.12 21.84 26.41
CA SER A 151 11.87 23.15 25.80
C SER A 151 10.79 23.98 26.49
N GLY A 152 9.99 23.38 27.39
CA GLY A 152 8.86 24.06 28.02
C GLY A 152 7.78 24.50 27.02
N MET A 153 7.69 23.81 25.87
CA MET A 153 6.71 24.12 24.84
C MET A 153 5.28 24.04 25.37
N PRO A 154 4.39 24.93 24.93
CA PRO A 154 3.03 24.92 25.41
C PRO A 154 2.29 23.70 24.84
N PRO A 155 1.28 23.15 25.55
CA PRO A 155 0.60 21.92 25.17
C PRO A 155 0.00 21.94 23.76
N GLU A 156 -0.49 23.09 23.29
CA GLU A 156 -1.01 23.24 21.93
C GLU A 156 0.05 23.01 20.84
N ALA A 157 1.30 23.42 21.09
CA ALA A 157 2.40 23.20 20.17
C ALA A 157 2.77 21.71 20.11
N ILE A 158 2.76 21.02 21.26
CA ILE A 158 2.99 19.58 21.34
C ILE A 158 1.88 18.82 20.59
N GLY A 159 0.62 19.22 20.78
CA GLY A 159 -0.52 18.65 20.05
C GLY A 159 -0.38 18.78 18.52
N ALA A 160 0.08 19.93 18.03
CA ALA A 160 0.34 20.13 16.60
C ALA A 160 1.47 19.22 16.07
N ILE A 161 2.54 19.02 16.86
CA ILE A 161 3.64 18.12 16.50
C ILE A 161 3.16 16.66 16.45
N VAL A 162 2.36 16.24 17.43
CA VAL A 162 1.74 14.90 17.46
C VAL A 162 0.84 14.68 16.24
N ALA A 163 -0.01 15.66 15.92
CA ALA A 163 -0.88 15.59 14.74
C ALA A 163 -0.06 15.46 13.44
N LYS A 164 1.04 16.20 13.31
CA LYS A 164 1.91 16.09 12.13
C LYS A 164 2.64 14.74 12.07
N ALA A 165 3.09 14.21 13.20
CA ALA A 165 3.71 12.90 13.26
C ALA A 165 2.76 11.78 12.80
N LEU A 166 1.48 11.88 13.17
CA LEU A 166 0.43 10.97 12.71
C LEU A 166 0.16 11.12 11.20
N GLU A 167 0.07 12.35 10.69
CA GLU A 167 -0.09 12.62 9.26
C GLU A 167 1.06 12.03 8.43
N CYS A 168 2.28 12.09 8.95
CA CYS A 168 3.48 11.52 8.34
C CYS A 168 3.64 10.00 8.59
N ASN A 169 2.65 9.33 9.18
CA ASN A 169 2.68 7.88 9.48
C ASN A 169 3.90 7.45 10.29
N LEU A 170 4.33 8.28 11.25
CA LEU A 170 5.47 7.95 12.09
C LEU A 170 5.12 6.83 13.10
N PRO A 171 6.10 6.03 13.56
CA PRO A 171 5.88 4.92 14.49
C PRO A 171 5.13 5.34 15.76
N ALA A 172 4.21 4.47 16.21
CA ALA A 172 3.39 4.73 17.39
C ALA A 172 4.23 4.97 18.66
N GLU A 173 5.36 4.29 18.80
CA GLU A 173 6.33 4.49 19.88
C GLU A 173 6.92 5.92 19.91
N PHE A 174 7.18 6.51 18.73
CA PHE A 174 7.61 7.90 18.63
C PHE A 174 6.48 8.83 19.03
N VAL A 175 5.27 8.62 18.49
CA VAL A 175 4.09 9.43 18.82
C VAL A 175 3.79 9.40 20.32
N ALA A 176 3.89 8.23 20.96
CA ALA A 176 3.71 8.08 22.40
C ALA A 176 4.77 8.83 23.21
N ALA A 177 6.03 8.84 22.77
CA ALA A 177 7.11 9.56 23.43
C ALA A 177 6.97 11.09 23.35
N LEU A 178 6.18 11.61 22.39
CA LEU A 178 5.88 13.04 22.27
C LEU A 178 4.77 13.51 23.22
N GLN A 179 3.95 12.60 23.73
CA GLN A 179 2.85 12.95 24.61
C GLN A 179 3.39 13.24 26.02
N PRO A 180 2.97 14.35 26.66
CA PRO A 180 3.40 14.65 28.02
C PRO A 180 2.94 13.52 28.96
N VAL A 181 3.88 12.97 29.73
CA VAL A 181 3.55 12.01 30.80
C VAL A 181 2.74 12.78 31.84
N PRO A 182 1.52 12.34 32.20
CA PRO A 182 0.76 13.00 33.25
C PRO A 182 1.58 12.99 34.55
N PRO A 183 1.57 14.09 35.33
CA PRO A 183 2.28 14.12 36.60
C PRO A 183 1.76 12.99 37.50
N ALA A 184 2.70 12.24 38.09
CA ALA A 184 2.42 11.18 39.06
C ALA A 184 1.92 11.75 40.39
#